data_AF-A0AB37J8W0-F1
#
_entry.id   AF-A0AB37J8W0-F1
#
_cell.length_a   1.000
_cell.length_b   1.000
_cell.length_c   1.000
_cell.angle_alpha   90.00
_cell.angle_beta   90.00
_cell.angle_gamma   90.00
#
_symmetry.space_group_name_H-M   'P 1'
#
loop_
_entity.id
_entity.type
_entity.pdbx_description
1 polymer ?
#
loop_
_entity_poly.entity_id
_entity_poly.type
_entity_poly.pdbx_seq_one_letter_code
_entity_poly.pdbx_strand_id
1 'polypeptide(L)' 'MSQVPGFLKFVLAKERRYVYLAVAKKKNKRVHTHIVYRFGSLEKALEVMYVMRDDFENLFPLELKE' A
#
# COMPACT_ATOMS: atom_id res chain seq x y z
N MET A 1 -11.77 -13.61 12.06
CA MET A 1 -10.45 -12.95 11.88
C MET A 1 -10.63 -11.47 12.19
N SER A 2 -9.76 -10.85 13.00
CA SER A 2 -9.87 -9.39 13.23
C SER A 2 -9.43 -8.66 11.97
N GLN A 3 -10.25 -7.72 11.47
CA GLN A 3 -9.86 -6.87 10.35
C GLN A 3 -8.62 -6.05 10.75
N VAL A 4 -7.53 -6.22 10.00
CA VAL A 4 -6.34 -5.39 10.14
C VAL A 4 -6.52 -4.20 9.18
N PRO A 5 -6.57 -2.95 9.67
CA PRO A 5 -6.79 -1.82 8.78
C PRO A 5 -5.59 -1.62 7.86
N GLY A 6 -5.84 -1.69 6.55
CA GLY A 6 -4.93 -1.29 5.48
C GLY A 6 -5.16 0.16 5.09
N PHE A 7 -4.08 0.87 4.73
CA PHE A 7 -4.15 2.26 4.25
C PHE A 7 -2.99 2.59 3.33
N LEU A 8 -3.17 3.60 2.48
CA LEU A 8 -2.09 4.18 1.69
C LEU A 8 -1.25 5.12 2.55
N LYS A 9 0.07 4.95 2.52
CA LYS A 9 1.04 5.81 3.19
C LYS A 9 1.82 6.61 2.15
N PHE A 10 1.78 7.93 2.30
CA PHE A 10 2.55 8.87 1.50
C PHE A 10 3.80 9.31 2.28
N VAL A 11 4.98 9.14 1.69
CA VAL A 11 6.26 9.49 2.33
C VAL A 11 7.02 10.45 1.44
N LEU A 12 7.47 11.58 2.02
CA LEU A 12 8.38 12.49 1.36
C LEU A 12 9.82 12.04 1.60
N ALA A 13 10.57 11.77 0.54
CA ALA A 13 11.98 11.43 0.60
C ALA A 13 12.73 12.08 -0.56
N LYS A 14 13.81 12.81 -0.28
CA LYS A 14 14.62 13.51 -1.29
C LYS A 14 13.74 14.31 -2.27
N GLU A 15 12.83 15.12 -1.74
CA GLU A 15 11.88 15.98 -2.48
C GLU A 15 10.85 15.24 -3.35
N ARG A 16 10.84 13.90 -3.34
CA ARG A 16 9.87 13.09 -4.07
C ARG A 16 8.88 12.44 -3.10
N ARG A 17 7.61 12.38 -3.50
CA ARG A 17 6.57 11.65 -2.75
C ARG A 17 6.53 10.22 -3.23
N TYR A 18 6.51 9.29 -2.30
CA TYR A 18 6.36 7.86 -2.54
C TYR A 18 5.10 7.32 -1.91
N VAL A 19 4.48 6.34 -2.56
CA VAL A 19 3.22 5.73 -2.14
C VAL A 19 3.43 4.25 -1.82
N TYR A 20 2.87 3.83 -0.68
CA TYR A 20 2.96 2.48 -0.15
C TYR A 20 1.59 2.00 0.32
N LEU A 21 1.31 0.71 0.17
CA LEU A 21 0.24 0.07 0.95
C LEU A 21 0.83 -0.42 2.27
N ALA A 22 0.17 -0.06 3.37
CA ALA A 22 0.60 -0.47 4.69
C ALA A 22 -0.57 -0.99 5.53
N VAL A 23 -0.24 -1.86 6.47
CA VAL A 23 -1.20 -2.41 7.46
C VAL A 23 -0.75 -2.06 8.87
N ALA A 24 -1.70 -1.75 9.75
CA ALA A 24 -1.40 -1.52 11.16
C ALA A 24 -1.47 -2.84 11.95
N LYS A 25 -0.31 -3.40 12.33
CA LYS A 25 -0.25 -4.60 13.18
C LYS A 25 -0.04 -4.21 14.64
N LYS A 26 -0.92 -4.66 15.52
CA LYS A 26 -0.77 -4.47 16.98
C LYS A 26 0.12 -5.59 17.52
N LYS A 27 1.29 -5.24 18.05
CA LYS A 27 2.23 -6.17 18.71
C LYS A 27 2.56 -5.63 20.09
N ASN A 28 2.38 -6.44 21.14
CA ASN A 28 2.69 -6.08 22.53
C ASN A 28 2.12 -4.70 22.95
N LYS A 29 0.81 -4.50 22.74
CA LYS A 29 0.07 -3.24 22.98
C LYS A 29 0.51 -2.02 22.13
N ARG A 30 1.54 -2.12 21.29
CA ARG A 30 1.98 -1.06 20.37
C ARG A 30 1.52 -1.31 18.94
N VAL A 31 1.08 -0.26 18.26
CA VAL A 31 0.72 -0.30 16.83
C VAL A 31 1.98 -0.09 15.99
N HIS A 32 2.29 -1.05 15.12
CA HIS A 32 3.37 -0.96 14.16
C HIS A 32 2.80 -0.92 12.75
N THR A 33 3.25 0.04 11.95
CA THR A 33 2.93 0.11 10.52
C THR A 33 3.87 -0.81 9.74
N HIS A 34 3.31 -1.78 9.03
CA HIS A 34 4.06 -2.68 8.16
C HIS A 34 3.73 -2.38 6.71
N ILE A 35 4.73 -2.08 5.90
CA ILE A 35 4.56 -1.84 4.45
C ILE A 35 4.46 -3.20 3.77
N VAL A 36 3.34 -3.44 3.09
CA VAL A 36 3.05 -4.69 2.38
C VAL A 36 3.23 -4.55 0.88
N TYR A 37 3.13 -3.33 0.34
CA TYR A 37 3.36 -3.07 -1.09
C TYR A 37 3.93 -1.69 -1.35
N ARG A 38 4.76 -1.56 -2.40
CA ARG A 38 5.43 -0.31 -2.79
C ARG A 38 4.99 0.07 -4.19
N PHE A 39 4.17 1.10 -4.33
CA PHE A 39 3.77 1.61 -5.65
C PHE A 39 4.89 2.41 -6.34
N GLY A 40 5.75 3.07 -5.56
CA GLY A 40 6.87 3.88 -6.08
C GLY A 40 6.62 5.36 -5.90
N SER A 41 7.16 6.20 -6.81
CA SER A 41 6.90 7.65 -6.79
C SER A 41 5.41 7.92 -6.99
N LEU A 42 4.96 9.11 -6.59
CA LEU A 42 3.55 9.48 -6.71
C LEU A 42 3.05 9.41 -8.16
N GLU A 43 3.83 9.87 -9.14
CA GLU A 43 3.41 9.80 -10.55
C GLU A 43 3.20 8.35 -10.98
N LYS A 44 4.18 7.48 -10.70
CA LYS A 44 4.11 6.05 -11.02
C LYS A 44 2.97 5.35 -10.27
N ALA A 45 2.74 5.73 -9.02
CA ALA A 45 1.66 5.15 -8.21
C ALA A 45 0.29 5.47 -8.80
N LEU A 46 0.07 6.72 -9.24
CA LEU A 46 -1.19 7.13 -9.88
C LEU A 46 -1.44 6.38 -11.18
N GLU A 47 -0.41 6.25 -12.02
CA GLU A 47 -0.49 5.47 -13.27
C GLU A 47 -0.84 4.00 -13.00
N VAL A 48 -0.11 3.35 -12.07
CA VAL A 48 -0.36 1.95 -11.70
C VAL A 48 -1.77 1.77 -11.15
N MET A 49 -2.23 2.65 -10.25
CA MET A 49 -3.57 2.57 -9.69
C MET A 49 -4.65 2.79 -10.74
N TYR A 50 -4.41 3.67 -11.72
CA TYR A 50 -5.33 3.90 -12.83
C TYR A 50 -5.49 2.64 -13.69
N VAL A 51 -4.38 1.98 -14.04
CA VAL A 51 -4.43 0.73 -14.83
C VAL A 51 -5.03 -0.42 -14.02
N MET A 52 -4.66 -0.57 -12.74
CA MET A 52 -5.24 -1.59 -11.86
C MET A 52 -6.75 -1.41 -11.64
N ARG A 53 -7.27 -0.18 -11.71
CA ARG A 53 -8.72 0.06 -11.63
C ARG A 53 -9.46 -0.63 -12.77
N ASP A 54 -8.87 -0.66 -13.96
CA ASP A 54 -9.52 -1.19 -15.17
C ASP A 54 -9.45 -2.73 -15.23
N ASP A 55 -8.43 -3.36 -14.64
CA ASP A 55 -8.33 -4.82 -14.49
C ASP A 55 -7.79 -5.23 -13.10
N PHE A 56 -8.64 -5.06 -12.09
CA PHE A 56 -8.27 -5.35 -10.71
C PHE A 56 -7.95 -6.84 -10.50
N GLU A 57 -8.71 -7.73 -11.13
CA GLU A 57 -8.59 -9.15 -10.84
C GLU A 57 -7.26 -9.74 -11.34
N ASN A 58 -6.71 -9.23 -12.44
CA ASN A 58 -5.44 -9.76 -12.93
C ASN A 58 -4.23 -8.93 -12.51
N LEU A 59 -4.41 -7.62 -12.25
CA LEU A 59 -3.28 -6.72 -12.00
C LEU A 59 -3.03 -6.46 -10.53
N PHE A 60 -4.03 -6.63 -9.65
CA PHE A 60 -3.81 -6.42 -8.22
C PHE A 60 -2.92 -7.53 -7.64
N PRO A 61 -1.88 -7.19 -6.85
CA PRO A 61 -0.93 -8.19 -6.35
C PRO A 61 -1.62 -9.30 -5.57
N LEU A 62 -1.39 -10.55 -5.98
CA LEU A 62 -2.00 -11.74 -5.38
C LEU A 62 -1.70 -11.83 -3.88
N GLU A 63 -0.49 -11.43 -3.47
CA GLU A 63 -0.06 -11.47 -2.07
C GLU A 63 -0.84 -10.53 -1.14
N LEU A 64 -1.67 -9.65 -1.72
CA LEU A 64 -2.53 -8.72 -1.00
C LEU A 64 -4.02 -9.08 -1.05
N LYS A 65 -4.41 -10.09 -1.85
CA LYS A 65 -5.80 -10.55 -1.95
C LYS A 65 -6.17 -11.54 -0.84
N GLU A 66 -5.16 -12.20 -0.27
CA GLU A 66 -5.26 -13.20 0.81
C GLU A 66 -5.02 -12.58 2.20
#